data_AF-A0A4R6Z018-F1
#
_entry.id   AF-A0A4R6Z018-F1
#
_cell.length_a   1.000
_cell.length_b   1.000
_cell.length_c   1.000
_cell.angle_alpha   90.00
_cell.angle_beta   90.00
_cell.angle_gamma   90.00
#
_symmetry.space_group_name_H-M   'P 1'
#
loop_
_entity.id
_entity.type
_entity.pdbx_description
1 polymer ?
#
loop_
_entity_poly.entity_id
_entity_poly.type
_entity_poly.pdbx_seq_one_letter_code
_entity_poly.pdbx_strand_id
1 'polypeptide(L)'
;MLAAGLEQLIVDLAEQTRNRFYGKYRGIVSDNADPATLGRIRAFVPEVLAEIESPWALPCAPYAGPNQGLFAIPPVQAGVWIEFEAGDPSRPIWSGTWWADGEAPKSADGADAIPQRRILRSESGLVVALDDDAKTLTLSDDGAKNFLVIDVQAGKITVQATSKVVVEAPQIELVENAAHPLVFGDDLLTFLNQMINIYQTHTHPGEMALGVFPVTPMTPLPPMPPATPALLSLKVKTG
;
A
#
# COMPACT_ATOMS: atom_id res chain seq x y z
N MET A 1 -8.97 33.52 -63.07
CA MET A 1 -7.94 32.59 -62.52
C MET A 1 -7.70 32.78 -61.02
N LEU A 2 -7.82 33.98 -60.44
CA LEU A 2 -7.66 34.20 -58.98
C LEU A 2 -8.82 33.69 -58.10
N ALA A 3 -10.07 33.67 -58.60
CA ALA A 3 -11.24 33.24 -57.82
C ALA A 3 -11.27 31.73 -57.52
N ALA A 4 -10.85 30.89 -58.49
CA ALA A 4 -10.85 29.43 -58.34
C ALA A 4 -9.84 28.92 -57.28
N GLY A 5 -8.72 29.64 -57.07
CA GLY A 5 -7.74 29.28 -56.04
C GLY A 5 -8.21 29.60 -54.62
N LEU A 6 -9.00 30.65 -54.45
CA LEU A 6 -9.58 31.00 -53.15
C LEU A 6 -10.68 30.01 -52.74
N GLU A 7 -11.52 29.58 -53.69
CA GLU A 7 -12.55 28.57 -53.45
C GLU A 7 -11.93 27.23 -53.03
N GLN A 8 -10.88 26.79 -53.73
CA GLN A 8 -10.13 25.58 -53.36
C GLN A 8 -9.54 25.69 -51.94
N LEU A 9 -8.92 26.82 -51.60
CA LEU A 9 -8.38 27.08 -50.26
C LEU A 9 -9.46 27.09 -49.17
N ILE A 10 -10.65 27.63 -49.46
CA ILE A 10 -11.77 27.64 -48.50
C ILE A 10 -12.31 26.21 -48.31
N VAL A 11 -12.40 25.42 -49.37
CA VAL A 11 -12.82 24.01 -49.30
C VAL A 11 -11.81 23.19 -48.51
N ASP A 12 -10.52 23.31 -48.83
CA ASP A 12 -9.44 22.62 -48.12
C ASP A 12 -9.41 23.00 -46.65
N LEU A 13 -9.55 24.30 -46.33
CA LEU A 13 -9.64 24.79 -44.95
C LEU A 13 -10.90 24.25 -44.24
N ALA A 14 -12.04 24.21 -44.93
CA ALA A 14 -13.30 23.71 -44.37
C ALA A 14 -13.29 22.19 -44.16
N GLU A 15 -12.59 21.42 -44.99
CA GLU A 15 -12.36 19.99 -44.79
C GLU A 15 -11.36 19.74 -43.67
N GLN A 16 -10.26 20.48 -43.65
CA GLN A 16 -9.25 20.39 -42.59
C GLN A 16 -9.84 20.77 -41.23
N THR A 17 -10.76 21.73 -41.18
CA THR A 17 -11.46 22.09 -39.95
C THR A 17 -12.50 21.05 -39.54
N ARG A 18 -13.18 20.40 -40.50
CA ARG A 18 -14.21 19.39 -40.21
C ARG A 18 -13.65 18.04 -39.76
N ASN A 19 -12.44 17.69 -40.17
CA ASN A 19 -11.83 16.40 -39.89
C ASN A 19 -10.78 16.44 -38.77
N ARG A 20 -10.68 17.56 -38.05
CA ARG A 20 -9.73 17.73 -36.95
C ARG A 20 -10.45 17.93 -35.62
N PHE A 21 -10.04 17.15 -34.63
CA PHE A 21 -10.71 17.02 -33.35
C PHE A 21 -9.75 17.41 -32.21
N TYR A 22 -9.71 18.70 -31.89
CA TYR A 22 -8.77 19.27 -30.90
C TYR A 22 -9.29 19.23 -29.45
N GLY A 23 -10.50 18.72 -29.23
CA GLY A 23 -11.11 18.63 -27.90
C GLY A 23 -10.70 17.38 -27.12
N LYS A 24 -11.26 17.27 -25.91
CA LYS A 24 -11.28 16.03 -25.11
C LYS A 24 -12.63 15.36 -25.30
N TYR A 25 -12.62 14.07 -25.60
CA TYR A 25 -13.82 13.29 -25.88
C TYR A 25 -13.94 12.16 -24.86
N ARG A 26 -15.15 11.87 -24.39
CA ARG A 26 -15.36 10.72 -23.51
C ARG A 26 -15.25 9.43 -24.29
N GLY A 27 -14.42 8.53 -23.78
CA GLY A 27 -14.34 7.16 -24.25
C GLY A 27 -14.58 6.15 -23.14
N ILE A 28 -14.92 4.94 -23.55
CA ILE A 28 -14.99 3.75 -22.68
C ILE A 28 -13.95 2.76 -23.16
N VAL A 29 -13.08 2.29 -22.27
CA VAL A 29 -12.05 1.31 -22.61
C VAL A 29 -12.69 0.02 -23.10
N SER A 30 -12.28 -0.42 -24.29
CA SER A 30 -12.73 -1.68 -24.92
C SER A 30 -11.67 -2.77 -24.84
N ASP A 31 -10.38 -2.39 -24.92
CA ASP A 31 -9.25 -3.31 -24.82
C ASP A 31 -8.04 -2.61 -24.17
N ASN A 32 -7.34 -3.30 -23.29
CA ASN A 32 -6.10 -2.85 -22.66
C ASN A 32 -4.96 -3.87 -22.76
N ALA A 33 -5.14 -4.95 -23.53
CA ALA A 33 -4.14 -5.98 -23.77
C ALA A 33 -3.13 -5.54 -24.85
N ASP A 34 -2.39 -4.46 -24.58
CA ASP A 34 -1.44 -3.86 -25.53
C ASP A 34 -0.30 -4.81 -25.88
N PRO A 35 -0.19 -5.29 -27.14
CA PRO A 35 0.87 -6.21 -27.56
C PRO A 35 2.26 -5.56 -27.55
N ALA A 36 2.36 -4.22 -27.55
CA ALA A 36 3.62 -3.51 -27.48
C ALA A 36 4.04 -3.17 -26.04
N THR A 37 3.20 -3.48 -25.04
CA THR A 37 3.48 -3.21 -23.61
C THR A 37 3.80 -1.73 -23.31
N LEU A 38 3.20 -0.81 -24.07
CA LEU A 38 3.40 0.63 -23.91
C LEU A 38 2.31 1.29 -23.05
N GLY A 39 1.35 0.51 -22.55
CA GLY A 39 0.20 1.03 -21.81
C GLY A 39 -0.86 1.66 -22.71
N ARG A 40 -0.93 1.22 -23.97
CA ARG A 40 -1.96 1.67 -24.89
C ARG A 40 -3.30 1.02 -24.55
N ILE A 41 -4.37 1.71 -24.89
CA ILE A 41 -5.73 1.16 -24.83
C ILE A 41 -6.41 1.31 -26.17
N ARG A 42 -7.47 0.55 -26.38
CA ARG A 42 -8.53 0.89 -27.32
C ARG A 42 -9.76 1.33 -26.54
N ALA A 43 -10.52 2.22 -27.15
CA ALA A 43 -11.74 2.74 -26.57
C ALA A 43 -12.80 3.01 -27.63
N PHE A 44 -14.07 2.90 -27.24
CA PHE A 44 -15.18 3.47 -27.99
C PHE A 44 -15.28 4.96 -27.69
N VAL A 45 -15.34 5.79 -28.73
CA VAL A 45 -15.43 7.26 -28.62
C VAL A 45 -16.60 7.76 -29.47
N PRO A 46 -17.85 7.66 -28.99
CA PRO A 46 -19.04 7.84 -29.83
C PRO A 46 -19.13 9.18 -30.54
N GLU A 47 -18.65 10.25 -29.91
CA GLU A 47 -18.72 11.61 -30.46
C GLU A 47 -17.84 11.82 -31.70
N VAL A 48 -16.78 11.01 -31.87
CA VAL A 48 -15.81 11.15 -32.98
C VAL A 48 -15.80 9.93 -33.91
N LEU A 49 -15.90 8.73 -33.36
CA LEU A 49 -15.76 7.46 -34.08
C LEU A 49 -17.08 6.69 -34.22
N ALA A 50 -18.18 7.22 -33.69
CA ALA A 50 -19.47 6.54 -33.62
C ALA A 50 -19.33 5.13 -32.98
N GLU A 51 -19.66 4.08 -33.71
CA GLU A 51 -19.61 2.69 -33.23
C GLU A 51 -18.27 2.00 -33.49
N ILE A 52 -17.30 2.72 -34.09
CA ILE A 52 -15.99 2.18 -34.44
C ILE A 52 -15.06 2.31 -33.24
N GLU A 53 -14.38 1.21 -32.91
CA GLU A 53 -13.32 1.19 -31.92
C GLU A 53 -12.12 2.02 -32.38
N SER A 54 -11.52 2.80 -31.48
CA SER A 54 -10.31 3.57 -31.78
C SER A 54 -9.10 2.68 -32.12
N PRO A 55 -8.13 3.19 -32.90
CA PRO A 55 -6.77 2.66 -32.90
C PRO A 55 -6.18 2.64 -31.49
N TRP A 56 -5.04 1.97 -31.31
CA TRP A 56 -4.32 1.97 -30.04
C TRP A 56 -3.93 3.39 -29.61
N ALA A 57 -4.55 3.88 -28.55
CA ALA A 57 -4.33 5.19 -27.97
C ALA A 57 -3.12 5.17 -27.04
N LEU A 58 -2.16 6.07 -27.25
CA LEU A 58 -0.98 6.21 -26.39
C LEU A 58 -1.31 6.90 -25.06
N PRO A 59 -0.69 6.50 -23.94
CA PRO A 59 -0.91 7.16 -22.66
C PRO A 59 -0.24 8.53 -22.60
N CYS A 60 -1.01 9.56 -22.23
CA CYS A 60 -0.50 10.83 -21.73
C CYS A 60 -0.18 10.70 -20.24
N ALA A 61 0.79 9.86 -19.90
CA ALA A 61 1.14 9.57 -18.51
C ALA A 61 1.73 10.82 -17.81
N PRO A 62 1.39 11.08 -16.53
CA PRO A 62 1.89 12.25 -15.80
C PRO A 62 3.39 12.15 -15.47
N TYR A 63 3.95 10.94 -15.47
CA TYR A 63 5.37 10.69 -15.26
C TYR A 63 5.78 9.44 -16.04
N ALA A 64 6.75 9.57 -16.94
CA ALA A 64 7.29 8.48 -17.75
C ALA A 64 8.75 8.75 -18.13
N GLY A 65 9.53 7.69 -18.28
CA GLY A 65 10.91 7.72 -18.75
C GLY A 65 11.50 6.30 -18.80
N PRO A 66 12.74 6.12 -19.28
CA PRO A 66 13.38 4.81 -19.27
C PRO A 66 13.44 4.21 -17.85
N ASN A 67 12.73 3.11 -17.62
CA ASN A 67 12.65 2.40 -16.31
C ASN A 67 12.13 3.26 -15.14
N GLN A 68 11.24 4.22 -15.40
CA GLN A 68 10.61 5.07 -14.38
C GLN A 68 9.26 5.57 -14.87
N GLY A 69 8.31 5.81 -13.96
CA GLY A 69 7.03 6.40 -14.32
C GLY A 69 5.88 6.00 -13.40
N LEU A 70 4.70 6.52 -13.71
CA LEU A 70 3.42 6.03 -13.21
C LEU A 70 2.76 5.17 -14.29
N PHE A 71 2.89 3.85 -14.16
CA PHE A 71 2.28 2.89 -15.09
C PHE A 71 0.98 2.35 -14.50
N ALA A 72 -0.12 3.07 -14.74
CA ALA A 72 -1.46 2.74 -14.24
C ALA A 72 -2.45 2.74 -15.41
N ILE A 73 -2.70 1.55 -15.97
CA ILE A 73 -3.55 1.39 -17.15
C ILE A 73 -4.99 1.18 -16.72
N PRO A 74 -5.97 1.95 -17.24
CA PRO A 74 -7.36 1.76 -16.88
C PRO A 74 -7.88 0.36 -17.29
N PRO A 75 -8.76 -0.27 -16.49
CA PRO A 75 -9.36 -1.54 -16.84
C PRO A 75 -10.36 -1.39 -18.01
N VAL A 76 -10.70 -2.51 -18.65
CA VAL A 76 -11.81 -2.55 -19.63
C VAL A 76 -13.10 -2.06 -18.95
N GLN A 77 -13.94 -1.34 -19.70
CA GLN A 77 -15.12 -0.59 -19.24
C GLN A 77 -14.85 0.70 -18.45
N ALA A 78 -13.59 1.06 -18.15
CA ALA A 78 -13.32 2.33 -17.48
C ALA A 78 -13.64 3.54 -18.38
N GLY A 79 -14.10 4.62 -17.75
CA GLY A 79 -14.24 5.93 -18.37
C GLY A 79 -12.89 6.62 -18.57
N VAL A 80 -12.59 7.04 -19.80
CA VAL A 80 -11.32 7.67 -20.19
C VAL A 80 -11.57 8.93 -21.01
N TRP A 81 -10.66 9.91 -20.94
CA TRP A 81 -10.64 11.02 -21.89
C TRP A 81 -9.70 10.69 -23.05
N ILE A 82 -10.24 10.77 -24.26
CA ILE A 82 -9.50 10.56 -25.51
C ILE A 82 -9.27 11.92 -26.18
N GLU A 83 -8.05 12.10 -26.66
CA GLU A 83 -7.61 13.21 -27.50
C GLU A 83 -6.93 12.65 -28.74
N PHE A 84 -6.63 13.53 -29.69
CA PHE A 84 -6.07 13.14 -30.97
C PHE A 84 -4.85 13.99 -31.27
N GLU A 85 -3.69 13.37 -31.54
CA GLU A 85 -2.47 14.12 -31.84
C GLU A 85 -2.68 15.00 -33.07
N ALA A 86 -2.47 16.31 -32.91
CA ALA A 86 -2.78 17.31 -33.95
C ALA A 86 -4.23 17.22 -34.48
N GLY A 87 -5.16 16.74 -33.66
CA GLY A 87 -6.57 16.55 -34.01
C GLY A 87 -6.84 15.38 -34.95
N ASP A 88 -5.88 14.46 -35.17
CA ASP A 88 -6.02 13.33 -36.09
C ASP A 88 -6.70 12.09 -35.47
N PRO A 89 -7.91 11.69 -35.89
CA PRO A 89 -8.58 10.50 -35.35
C PRO A 89 -7.79 9.19 -35.48
N SER A 90 -6.82 9.12 -36.41
CA SER A 90 -5.94 7.96 -36.59
C SER A 90 -4.82 7.88 -35.55
N ARG A 91 -4.59 8.93 -34.77
CA ARG A 91 -3.53 9.05 -33.76
C ARG A 91 -4.11 9.39 -32.38
N PRO A 92 -4.91 8.48 -31.78
CA PRO A 92 -5.48 8.74 -30.47
C PRO A 92 -4.42 8.72 -29.37
N ILE A 93 -4.66 9.51 -28.34
CA ILE A 93 -3.98 9.48 -27.05
C ILE A 93 -5.04 9.49 -25.96
N TRP A 94 -4.72 8.98 -24.78
CA TRP A 94 -5.63 9.00 -23.64
C TRP A 94 -5.03 9.75 -22.46
N SER A 95 -5.83 10.57 -21.77
CA SER A 95 -5.37 11.42 -20.67
C SER A 95 -6.30 11.36 -19.46
N GLY A 96 -5.88 10.59 -18.45
CA GLY A 96 -6.66 10.42 -17.23
C GLY A 96 -7.99 9.69 -17.44
N THR A 97 -8.73 9.54 -16.35
CA THR A 97 -9.99 8.81 -16.30
C THR A 97 -11.08 9.65 -15.66
N TRP A 98 -12.32 9.19 -15.79
CA TRP A 98 -13.47 9.76 -15.12
C TRP A 98 -14.28 8.62 -14.49
N TRP A 99 -14.98 8.93 -13.40
CA TRP A 99 -15.89 8.00 -12.72
C TRP A 99 -17.32 8.27 -13.19
N ALA A 100 -18.06 7.21 -13.49
CA ALA A 100 -19.51 7.27 -13.56
C ALA A 100 -20.12 7.30 -12.15
N ASP A 101 -21.44 7.40 -12.09
CA ASP A 101 -22.19 7.41 -10.84
C ASP A 101 -21.91 6.13 -10.04
N GLY A 102 -21.37 6.30 -8.83
CA GLY A 102 -21.06 5.20 -7.91
C GLY A 102 -19.71 4.50 -8.15
N GLU A 103 -18.91 4.93 -9.12
CA GLU A 103 -17.61 4.31 -9.44
C GLU A 103 -16.41 4.92 -8.71
N ALA A 104 -16.61 6.05 -8.02
CA ALA A 104 -15.55 6.68 -7.24
C ALA A 104 -14.96 5.71 -6.21
N PRO A 105 -13.63 5.73 -5.96
CA PRO A 105 -12.99 4.78 -5.07
C PRO A 105 -13.51 4.94 -3.65
N LYS A 106 -13.69 3.82 -2.95
CA LYS A 106 -14.01 3.78 -1.53
C LYS A 106 -12.76 3.61 -0.70
N SER A 107 -12.79 4.03 0.55
CA SER A 107 -11.74 3.72 1.51
C SER A 107 -11.73 2.22 1.84
N ALA A 108 -10.69 1.78 2.53
CA ALA A 108 -10.48 0.36 2.85
C ALA A 108 -11.60 -0.24 3.71
N ASP A 109 -12.26 0.57 4.54
CA ASP A 109 -13.42 0.23 5.36
C ASP A 109 -14.76 0.42 4.62
N GLY A 110 -14.73 0.78 3.33
CA GLY A 110 -15.90 0.92 2.48
C GLY A 110 -16.61 2.28 2.56
N ALA A 111 -16.03 3.28 3.23
CA ALA A 111 -16.58 4.62 3.24
C ALA A 111 -16.35 5.34 1.89
N ASP A 112 -17.25 6.26 1.55
CA ASP A 112 -17.18 6.98 0.28
C ASP A 112 -16.01 7.97 0.23
N ALA A 113 -15.54 8.27 -0.98
CA ALA A 113 -14.61 9.37 -1.21
C ALA A 113 -15.28 10.71 -0.89
N ILE A 114 -14.63 11.49 -0.04
CA ILE A 114 -14.99 12.86 0.31
C ILE A 114 -13.77 13.77 0.06
N PRO A 115 -13.94 15.09 -0.08
CA PRO A 115 -12.82 16.00 -0.38
C PRO A 115 -11.62 15.91 0.58
N GLN A 116 -11.87 15.54 1.83
CA GLN A 116 -10.88 15.38 2.89
C GLN A 116 -10.08 14.07 2.77
N ARG A 117 -10.54 13.11 1.95
CA ARG A 117 -9.88 11.83 1.72
C ARG A 117 -9.29 11.75 0.32
N ARG A 118 -8.00 11.45 0.23
CA ARG A 118 -7.31 11.20 -1.04
C ARG A 118 -7.03 9.72 -1.09
N ILE A 119 -7.59 9.03 -2.08
CA ILE A 119 -7.58 7.57 -2.15
C ILE A 119 -7.01 7.16 -3.51
N LEU A 120 -6.01 6.30 -3.49
CA LEU A 120 -5.59 5.49 -4.62
C LEU A 120 -6.01 4.06 -4.31
N ARG A 121 -6.94 3.52 -5.10
CA ARG A 121 -7.46 2.15 -4.94
C ARG A 121 -7.29 1.36 -6.23
N SER A 122 -6.70 0.17 -6.15
CA SER A 122 -6.64 -0.77 -7.28
C SER A 122 -7.98 -1.49 -7.48
N GLU A 123 -8.16 -2.15 -8.64
CA GLU A 123 -9.34 -2.97 -8.93
C GLU A 123 -9.57 -4.06 -7.89
N SER A 124 -8.49 -4.69 -7.41
CA SER A 124 -8.53 -5.71 -6.34
C SER A 124 -8.71 -5.16 -4.93
N GLY A 125 -8.83 -3.84 -4.77
CA GLY A 125 -9.09 -3.18 -3.50
C GLY A 125 -7.86 -2.89 -2.64
N LEU A 126 -6.64 -2.91 -3.20
CA LEU A 126 -5.46 -2.38 -2.49
C LEU A 126 -5.58 -0.86 -2.40
N VAL A 127 -5.32 -0.30 -1.21
CA VAL A 127 -5.56 1.11 -0.91
C VAL A 127 -4.30 1.81 -0.40
N VAL A 128 -4.05 2.99 -0.94
CA VAL A 128 -3.22 4.04 -0.33
C VAL A 128 -4.13 5.24 -0.06
N ALA A 129 -4.22 5.69 1.18
CA ALA A 129 -5.13 6.78 1.54
C ALA A 129 -4.53 7.80 2.50
N LEU A 130 -4.93 9.06 2.33
CA LEU A 130 -4.73 10.16 3.26
C LEU A 130 -6.10 10.66 3.71
N ASP A 131 -6.33 10.75 5.02
CA ASP A 131 -7.54 11.33 5.61
C ASP A 131 -7.17 12.56 6.45
N ASP A 132 -7.53 13.74 5.97
CA ASP A 132 -7.23 15.00 6.65
C ASP A 132 -8.11 15.26 7.88
N ASP A 133 -9.28 14.62 8.01
CA ASP A 133 -10.15 14.79 9.18
C ASP A 133 -9.68 13.88 10.31
N ALA A 134 -9.48 12.60 10.00
CA ALA A 134 -8.92 11.62 10.94
C ALA A 134 -7.42 11.82 11.20
N LYS A 135 -6.73 12.60 10.35
CA LYS A 135 -5.27 12.80 10.36
C LYS A 135 -4.50 11.48 10.28
N THR A 136 -4.87 10.66 9.31
CA THR A 136 -4.27 9.35 9.09
C THR A 136 -3.66 9.17 7.70
N LEU A 137 -2.62 8.34 7.63
CA LEU A 137 -2.05 7.82 6.40
C LEU A 137 -2.16 6.29 6.43
N THR A 138 -2.75 5.69 5.39
CA THR A 138 -3.10 4.27 5.38
C THR A 138 -2.56 3.58 4.13
N LEU A 139 -1.96 2.42 4.33
CA LEU A 139 -1.72 1.39 3.31
C LEU A 139 -2.49 0.14 3.73
N SER A 140 -3.36 -0.40 2.89
CA SER A 140 -4.14 -1.58 3.28
C SER A 140 -4.55 -2.46 2.10
N ASP A 141 -4.94 -3.69 2.44
CA ASP A 141 -5.74 -4.53 1.56
C ASP A 141 -7.21 -4.12 1.53
N ASP A 142 -7.99 -4.87 0.75
CA ASP A 142 -9.43 -4.72 0.70
C ASP A 142 -10.06 -5.15 2.03
N GLY A 143 -10.88 -4.29 2.62
CA GLY A 143 -11.51 -4.53 3.92
C GLY A 143 -10.60 -4.31 5.13
N ALA A 144 -9.39 -3.76 4.95
CA ALA A 144 -8.47 -3.36 6.02
C ALA A 144 -8.14 -4.47 7.05
N LYS A 145 -7.89 -5.69 6.56
CA LYS A 145 -7.46 -6.83 7.40
C LYS A 145 -5.95 -6.89 7.57
N ASN A 146 -5.22 -6.39 6.58
CA ASN A 146 -3.78 -6.21 6.61
C ASN A 146 -3.48 -4.74 6.28
N PHE A 147 -2.85 -4.03 7.20
CA PHE A 147 -2.62 -2.59 7.04
C PHE A 147 -1.39 -2.06 7.76
N LEU A 148 -0.93 -0.91 7.26
CA LEU A 148 -0.07 0.03 7.96
C LEU A 148 -0.81 1.35 8.07
N VAL A 149 -0.95 1.88 9.28
CA VAL A 149 -1.61 3.16 9.55
C VAL A 149 -0.70 4.05 10.39
N ILE A 150 -0.49 5.28 9.94
CA ILE A 150 0.07 6.36 10.74
C ILE A 150 -1.11 7.21 11.21
N ASP A 151 -1.29 7.31 12.52
CA ASP A 151 -2.24 8.19 13.20
C ASP A 151 -1.46 9.37 13.78
N VAL A 152 -1.60 10.53 13.14
CA VAL A 152 -0.81 11.73 13.47
C VAL A 152 -1.28 12.35 14.78
N GLN A 153 -2.59 12.30 15.07
CA GLN A 153 -3.13 12.86 16.32
C GLN A 153 -2.68 12.05 17.54
N ALA A 154 -2.69 10.73 17.42
CA ALA A 154 -2.22 9.85 18.49
C ALA A 154 -0.68 9.70 18.53
N GLY A 155 0.04 10.19 17.52
CA GLY A 155 1.48 9.97 17.36
C GLY A 155 1.83 8.47 17.26
N LYS A 156 0.98 7.69 16.60
CA LYS A 156 1.02 6.21 16.63
C LYS A 156 1.14 5.64 15.22
N ILE A 157 2.03 4.65 15.07
CA ILE A 157 2.09 3.81 13.86
C ILE A 157 1.60 2.41 14.22
N THR A 158 0.70 1.85 13.42
CA THR A 158 0.17 0.50 13.60
C THR A 158 0.48 -0.32 12.35
N VAL A 159 1.12 -1.48 12.53
CA VAL A 159 1.31 -2.50 11.49
C VAL A 159 0.52 -3.73 11.93
N GLN A 160 -0.46 -4.13 11.14
CA GLN A 160 -1.33 -5.26 11.44
C GLN A 160 -1.38 -6.21 10.24
N ALA A 161 -1.30 -7.51 10.53
CA ALA A 161 -1.57 -8.57 9.57
C ALA A 161 -2.48 -9.63 10.21
N THR A 162 -3.31 -10.27 9.39
CA THR A 162 -4.24 -11.33 9.85
C THR A 162 -3.49 -12.59 10.30
N SER A 163 -2.35 -12.89 9.67
CA SER A 163 -1.61 -14.14 9.93
C SER A 163 -0.23 -13.92 10.52
N LYS A 164 0.65 -13.16 9.85
CA LYS A 164 2.04 -12.98 10.25
C LYS A 164 2.58 -11.65 9.74
N VAL A 165 3.40 -10.99 10.55
CA VAL A 165 4.31 -9.92 10.12
C VAL A 165 5.72 -10.50 10.16
N VAL A 166 6.47 -10.36 9.07
CA VAL A 166 7.88 -10.81 8.98
C VAL A 166 8.76 -9.58 8.84
N VAL A 167 9.75 -9.44 9.72
CA VAL A 167 10.81 -8.42 9.62
C VAL A 167 12.13 -9.17 9.49
N GLU A 168 12.70 -9.16 8.29
CA GLU A 168 13.95 -9.86 7.97
C GLU A 168 14.98 -8.84 7.51
N ALA A 169 16.09 -8.75 8.25
CA ALA A 169 17.21 -7.89 7.93
C ALA A 169 18.49 -8.44 8.59
N PRO A 170 19.69 -8.16 8.04
CA PRO A 170 20.95 -8.49 8.71
C PRO A 170 21.09 -7.89 10.11
N GLN A 171 20.48 -6.72 10.35
CA GLN A 171 20.41 -6.06 11.64
C GLN A 171 19.04 -5.38 11.78
N ILE A 172 18.42 -5.51 12.95
CA ILE A 172 17.17 -4.84 13.32
C ILE A 172 17.45 -4.04 14.59
N GLU A 173 17.26 -2.74 14.52
CA GLU A 173 17.40 -1.82 15.65
C GLU A 173 16.03 -1.27 16.04
N LEU A 174 15.68 -1.41 17.33
CA LEU A 174 14.45 -0.91 17.92
C LEU A 174 14.88 0.05 19.04
N VAL A 175 14.84 1.36 18.75
CA VAL A 175 15.61 2.41 19.46
C VAL A 175 15.03 2.82 20.83
N GLU A 176 15.67 3.84 21.43
CA GLU A 176 15.57 4.31 22.81
C GLU A 176 14.15 4.64 23.33
N ASN A 177 14.02 4.63 24.67
CA ASN A 177 12.80 4.94 25.44
C ASN A 177 11.67 3.90 25.36
N ALA A 178 11.94 2.70 24.85
CA ALA A 178 11.09 1.55 25.16
C ALA A 178 11.11 1.32 26.68
N ALA A 179 9.93 1.32 27.33
CA ALA A 179 9.83 1.10 28.78
C ALA A 179 10.48 -0.23 29.22
N HIS A 180 10.61 -1.19 28.30
CA HIS A 180 11.34 -2.43 28.47
C HIS A 180 12.13 -2.74 27.18
N PRO A 181 13.38 -3.24 27.26
CA PRO A 181 14.06 -3.80 26.09
C PRO A 181 13.29 -5.03 25.58
N LEU A 182 13.22 -5.21 24.26
CA LEU A 182 12.74 -6.47 23.69
C LEU A 182 13.76 -7.57 24.01
N VAL A 183 13.42 -8.50 24.90
CA VAL A 183 14.21 -9.71 25.11
C VAL A 183 13.65 -10.82 24.22
N PHE A 184 14.52 -11.61 23.57
CA PHE A 184 14.10 -12.89 23.00
C PHE A 184 13.42 -13.71 24.10
N GLY A 185 12.10 -13.89 23.99
CA GLY A 185 11.28 -14.44 25.07
C GLY A 185 11.80 -15.80 25.55
N ASP A 186 12.29 -16.62 24.63
CA ASP A 186 12.88 -17.93 24.92
C ASP A 186 14.23 -17.82 25.63
N ASP A 187 15.09 -16.86 25.26
CA ASP A 187 16.38 -16.65 25.94
C ASP A 187 16.19 -16.06 27.33
N LEU A 188 15.22 -15.15 27.52
CA LEU A 188 14.85 -14.66 28.84
C LEU A 188 14.31 -15.79 29.70
N LEU A 189 13.41 -16.61 29.15
CA LEU A 189 12.83 -17.74 29.87
C LEU A 189 13.91 -18.77 30.22
N THR A 190 14.87 -19.00 29.31
CA THR A 190 16.04 -19.84 29.55
C THR A 190 16.90 -19.26 30.67
N PHE A 191 17.23 -17.98 30.63
CA PHE A 191 18.01 -17.29 31.66
C PHE A 191 17.33 -17.34 33.03
N LEU A 192 16.03 -17.04 33.09
CA LEU A 192 15.27 -17.07 34.35
C LEU A 192 15.21 -18.48 34.94
N ASN A 193 15.01 -19.51 34.11
CA ASN A 193 15.00 -20.89 34.59
C ASN A 193 16.40 -21.38 34.99
N GLN A 194 17.48 -20.91 34.33
CA GLN A 194 18.85 -21.14 34.79
C GLN A 194 19.10 -20.54 36.18
N MET A 195 18.67 -19.30 36.41
CA MET A 195 18.78 -18.66 37.73
C MET A 195 17.98 -19.41 38.80
N ILE A 196 16.75 -19.83 38.49
CA ILE A 196 15.91 -20.62 39.41
C ILE A 196 16.60 -21.94 39.76
N ASN A 197 17.19 -22.63 38.78
CA ASN A 197 17.89 -23.89 39.02
C ASN A 197 19.15 -23.68 39.88
N ILE A 198 19.95 -22.63 39.60
CA ILE A 198 21.11 -22.28 40.44
C ILE A 198 20.67 -22.06 41.88
N TYR A 199 19.57 -21.35 42.10
CA TYR A 199 19.02 -21.15 43.44
C TYR A 199 18.50 -22.45 44.06
N GLN A 200 17.78 -23.28 43.32
CA GLN A 200 17.25 -24.55 43.87
C GLN A 200 18.37 -25.54 44.23
N THR A 201 19.52 -25.43 43.59
CA THR A 201 20.67 -26.32 43.80
C THR A 201 21.78 -25.70 44.65
N HIS A 202 21.68 -24.42 45.02
CA HIS A 202 22.69 -23.79 45.86
C HIS A 202 22.71 -24.39 47.26
N THR A 203 23.91 -24.48 47.83
CA THR A 203 24.15 -24.97 49.19
C THR A 203 25.13 -24.05 49.90
N HIS A 204 25.02 -23.95 51.23
CA HIS A 204 25.99 -23.25 52.06
C HIS A 204 26.90 -24.26 52.77
N PRO A 205 28.21 -23.99 52.88
CA PRO A 205 29.08 -24.75 53.78
C PRO A 205 28.54 -24.66 55.21
N GLY A 206 28.34 -25.81 55.86
CA GLY A 206 27.95 -25.83 57.27
C GLY A 206 29.11 -25.36 58.14
N GLU A 207 28.88 -24.35 58.97
CA GLU A 207 29.88 -23.88 59.93
C GLU A 207 29.71 -24.63 61.26
N MET A 208 30.81 -25.06 61.87
CA MET A 208 30.76 -25.74 63.17
C MET A 208 30.66 -24.70 64.28
N ALA A 209 29.65 -24.78 65.13
CA ALA A 209 29.61 -24.02 66.37
C ALA A 209 30.79 -24.44 67.26
N LEU A 210 31.61 -23.47 67.65
CA LEU A 210 32.84 -23.67 68.42
C LEU A 210 33.85 -24.66 67.77
N GLY A 211 33.75 -24.90 66.45
CA GLY A 211 34.65 -25.81 65.72
C GLY A 211 34.42 -27.30 65.98
N VAL A 212 33.41 -27.69 66.76
CA VAL A 212 33.18 -29.09 67.17
C VAL A 212 31.72 -29.53 67.15
N PHE A 213 30.76 -28.60 67.17
CA PHE A 213 29.33 -28.95 67.15
C PHE A 213 28.70 -28.56 65.82
N PRO A 214 27.97 -29.47 65.14
CA PRO A 214 27.21 -29.10 63.96
C PRO A 214 26.10 -28.13 64.34
N VAL A 215 26.04 -26.96 63.70
CA VAL A 215 24.84 -26.11 63.77
C VAL A 215 23.69 -26.85 63.07
N THR A 216 22.46 -26.68 63.57
CA THR A 216 21.27 -27.26 62.94
C THR A 216 21.21 -26.86 61.46
N PRO A 217 21.09 -27.83 60.52
CA PRO A 217 20.97 -27.53 59.11
C PRO A 217 19.83 -26.55 58.86
N MET A 218 20.04 -25.57 57.98
CA MET A 218 18.97 -24.68 57.55
C MET A 218 17.85 -25.51 56.92
N THR A 219 16.60 -25.27 57.33
CA THR A 219 15.43 -25.87 56.67
C THR A 219 15.41 -25.44 55.21
N PRO A 220 15.34 -26.38 54.24
CA PRO A 220 15.31 -26.03 52.83
C PRO A 220 14.18 -25.05 52.53
N LEU A 221 14.51 -23.98 51.81
CA LEU A 221 13.49 -23.06 51.31
C LEU A 221 12.60 -23.78 50.29
N PRO A 222 11.29 -23.45 50.24
CA PRO A 222 10.41 -23.97 49.21
C PRO A 222 10.96 -23.67 47.80
N PRO A 223 10.87 -24.61 46.84
CA PRO A 223 11.39 -24.37 45.50
C PRO A 223 10.66 -23.20 44.85
N MET A 224 11.41 -22.27 44.28
CA MET A 224 10.83 -21.19 43.48
C MET A 224 10.10 -21.78 42.26
N PRO A 225 8.90 -21.29 41.92
CA PRO A 225 8.17 -21.75 40.74
C PRO A 225 8.95 -21.39 39.46
N PRO A 226 8.95 -22.26 38.44
CA PRO A 226 9.63 -21.98 37.17
C PRO A 226 9.03 -20.76 36.48
N ALA A 227 9.85 -20.03 35.73
CA ALA A 227 9.36 -18.95 34.90
C ALA A 227 8.46 -19.56 33.81
N THR A 228 7.24 -19.03 33.66
CA THR A 228 6.28 -19.50 32.67
C THR A 228 6.17 -18.53 31.50
N PRO A 229 5.72 -18.97 30.32
CA PRO A 229 5.47 -18.07 29.19
C PRO A 229 4.48 -16.94 29.49
N ALA A 230 3.65 -17.07 30.53
CA ALA A 230 2.74 -16.01 30.98
C ALA A 230 3.46 -14.78 31.56
N LEU A 231 4.75 -14.91 31.92
CA LEU A 231 5.60 -13.79 32.36
C LEU A 231 6.15 -12.96 31.19
N LEU A 232 6.00 -13.45 29.96
CA LEU A 232 6.42 -12.74 28.76
C LEU A 232 5.28 -11.83 28.28
N SER A 233 5.63 -10.65 27.74
CA SER A 233 4.65 -9.76 27.14
C SER A 233 3.94 -10.44 25.97
N LEU A 234 2.63 -10.60 26.05
CA LEU A 234 1.82 -11.14 24.95
C LEU A 234 1.58 -10.12 23.83
N LYS A 235 1.95 -8.85 24.04
CA LYS A 235 1.76 -7.76 23.06
C LYS A 235 2.92 -7.63 22.07
N VAL A 236 4.07 -8.25 22.36
CA VAL A 236 5.25 -8.18 21.50
C VAL A 236 5.77 -9.60 21.30
N LYS A 237 5.47 -10.18 20.13
CA LYS A 237 6.02 -11.46 19.69
C LYS A 237 6.94 -11.19 18.51
N THR A 238 8.23 -11.42 18.69
CA THR A 238 9.13 -11.77 17.60
C THR A 238 9.25 -13.29 17.63
N GLY A 239 9.12 -13.92 16.45
CA GLY A 239 9.17 -15.38 16.31
C GLY A 239 10.59 -15.91 16.27
#